data_AF-A0A2E7Z1Q3-F1
#
_entry.id   AF-A0A2E7Z1Q3-F1
#
_cell.length_a   1.000
_cell.length_b   1.000
_cell.length_c   1.000
_cell.angle_alpha   90.00
_cell.angle_beta   90.00
_cell.angle_gamma   90.00
#
_symmetry.space_group_name_H-M   'P 1'
#
loop_
_entity.id
_entity.type
_entity.pdbx_description
1 polymer ?
#
loop_
_entity_poly.entity_id
_entity_poly.type
_entity_poly.pdbx_seq_one_letter_code
_entity_poly.pdbx_strand_id
1 'polypeptide(L)'
;MPAAKTLRAQNRKADRNRSTRSFTRNRVRAVTEAIEDGSKSDESDTSLKDAVSALDRAVSKGVMHRNTAARKKSRLTKQYNKLSS
;
A
#
# COMPACT_ATOMS: atom_id res chain seq x y z
N MET A 1 31.17 2.80 -9.93
CA MET A 1 30.76 2.86 -8.51
C MET A 1 30.22 4.26 -8.22
N PRO A 2 29.08 4.41 -7.52
CA PRO A 2 28.58 5.73 -7.11
C PRO A 2 29.57 6.40 -6.15
N ALA A 3 29.71 7.72 -6.23
CA ALA A 3 30.57 8.48 -5.33
C ALA A 3 30.16 8.27 -3.85
N ALA A 4 31.09 8.26 -2.90
CA ALA A 4 30.82 7.93 -1.50
C ALA A 4 29.67 8.76 -0.87
N LYS A 5 29.54 10.04 -1.25
CA LYS A 5 28.44 10.91 -0.82
C LYS A 5 27.08 10.43 -1.36
N THR A 6 27.03 10.03 -2.63
CA THR A 6 25.80 9.55 -3.27
C THR A 6 25.35 8.23 -2.67
N LEU A 7 26.27 7.31 -2.34
CA LEU A 7 25.97 6.06 -1.65
C LEU A 7 25.34 6.31 -0.28
N ARG A 8 25.92 7.19 0.54
CA ARG A 8 25.35 7.56 1.85
C ARG A 8 23.96 8.22 1.75
N ALA A 9 23.71 8.99 0.70
CA ALA A 9 22.40 9.59 0.46
C ALA A 9 21.36 8.55 0.02
N GLN A 10 21.76 7.61 -0.85
CA GLN A 10 20.91 6.52 -1.32
C GLN A 10 20.49 5.60 -0.17
N ASN A 11 21.42 5.21 0.71
CA ASN A 11 21.12 4.36 1.87
C ASN A 11 20.07 5.01 2.79
N ARG A 12 20.27 6.28 3.17
CA ARG A 12 19.30 7.03 3.98
C ARG A 12 17.92 7.16 3.34
N LYS A 13 17.85 7.23 2.01
CA LYS A 13 16.57 7.24 1.28
C LYS A 13 15.95 5.84 1.24
N ALA A 14 16.75 4.80 1.05
CA ALA A 14 16.31 3.42 1.03
C ALA A 14 15.66 3.01 2.37
N ASP A 15 16.27 3.38 3.50
CA ASP A 15 15.73 3.04 4.83
C ASP A 15 14.36 3.68 5.09
N ARG A 16 14.21 4.96 4.76
CA ARG A 16 12.91 5.67 4.83
C ARG A 16 11.88 5.06 3.88
N ASN A 17 12.29 4.70 2.67
CA ASN A 17 11.41 4.05 1.70
C ASN A 17 11.03 2.62 2.12
N ARG A 18 11.88 1.93 2.89
CA ARG A 18 11.61 0.59 3.39
C ARG A 18 10.45 0.60 4.38
N SER A 19 10.51 1.47 5.38
CA SER A 19 9.44 1.60 6.38
C SER A 19 8.07 1.91 5.75
N THR A 20 8.03 2.88 4.84
CA THR A 20 6.80 3.28 4.13
C THR A 20 6.27 2.18 3.21
N ARG A 21 7.15 1.46 2.50
CA ARG A 21 6.76 0.29 1.70
C ARG A 21 6.21 -0.84 2.54
N SER A 22 6.83 -1.15 3.68
CA SER A 22 6.34 -2.19 4.59
C SER A 22 4.97 -1.82 5.16
N PHE A 23 4.80 -0.58 5.63
CA PHE A 23 3.52 -0.09 6.15
C PHE A 23 2.39 -0.23 5.12
N THR A 24 2.62 0.22 3.89
CA THR A 24 1.60 0.09 2.83
C THR A 24 1.32 -1.36 2.44
N ARG A 25 2.32 -2.24 2.41
CA ARG A 25 2.09 -3.67 2.16
C ARG A 25 1.24 -4.30 3.25
N ASN A 26 1.51 -4.00 4.52
CA ASN A 26 0.78 -4.59 5.63
C ASN A 26 -0.70 -4.20 5.59
N ARG A 27 -1.04 -2.94 5.28
CA ARG A 27 -2.44 -2.53 5.13
C ARG A 27 -3.14 -3.17 3.93
N VAL A 28 -2.43 -3.32 2.81
CA VAL A 28 -2.97 -4.07 1.66
C VAL A 28 -3.21 -5.54 2.02
N ARG A 29 -2.30 -6.15 2.79
CA ARG A 29 -2.40 -7.54 3.24
C ARG A 29 -3.57 -7.75 4.21
N ALA A 30 -3.77 -6.84 5.16
CA ALA A 30 -4.92 -6.89 6.07
C ALA A 30 -6.26 -6.90 5.32
N VAL A 31 -6.38 -6.11 4.24
CA VAL A 31 -7.58 -6.12 3.40
C VAL A 31 -7.73 -7.42 2.63
N THR A 32 -6.63 -8.00 2.12
CA THR A 32 -6.72 -9.29 1.41
C THR A 32 -7.08 -10.43 2.36
N GLU A 33 -6.57 -10.44 3.58
CA GLU A 33 -6.93 -11.42 4.61
C GLU A 33 -8.41 -11.28 4.98
N ALA A 34 -8.90 -10.05 5.21
CA ALA A 34 -10.33 -9.81 5.47
C ALA A 34 -11.25 -10.21 4.29
N ILE A 35 -10.75 -10.14 3.06
CA ILE A 35 -11.46 -10.62 1.86
C ILE A 35 -11.50 -12.16 1.82
N GLU A 36 -10.43 -12.84 2.21
CA GLU A 36 -10.34 -14.30 2.28
C GLU A 36 -11.26 -14.87 3.38
N ASP A 37 -11.39 -14.16 4.51
CA ASP A 37 -12.27 -14.54 5.62
C ASP A 37 -13.78 -14.39 5.29
N GLY A 38 -14.12 -13.85 4.11
CA GLY A 38 -15.47 -13.95 3.53
C GLY A 38 -16.55 -13.09 4.18
N SER A 39 -16.21 -12.24 5.15
CA SER A 39 -17.18 -11.41 5.87
C SER A 39 -17.07 -9.93 5.47
N LYS A 40 -18.15 -9.41 4.88
CA LYS A 40 -18.36 -7.96 4.77
C LYS A 40 -18.85 -7.45 6.12
N SER A 41 -17.92 -6.93 6.90
CA SER A 41 -18.22 -6.24 8.15
C SER A 41 -17.79 -4.77 8.01
N ASP A 42 -18.26 -3.92 8.92
CA ASP A 42 -17.82 -2.52 9.00
C ASP A 42 -16.28 -2.41 9.12
N GLU A 43 -15.64 -3.41 9.71
CA GLU A 43 -14.18 -3.54 9.84
C GLU A 43 -13.48 -3.77 8.49
N SER A 44 -14.13 -4.46 7.55
CA SER A 44 -13.62 -4.65 6.19
C SER A 44 -13.63 -3.33 5.41
N ASP A 45 -14.67 -2.51 5.60
CA ASP A 45 -14.82 -1.20 4.97
C ASP A 45 -13.84 -0.16 5.51
N THR A 46 -13.63 -0.11 6.83
CA THR A 46 -12.60 0.73 7.45
C THR A 46 -11.20 0.30 7.00
N SER A 47 -10.92 -0.99 6.97
CA SER A 47 -9.64 -1.53 6.49
C SER A 47 -9.35 -1.16 5.03
N LEU A 48 -10.37 -1.21 4.16
CA LEU A 48 -10.26 -0.81 2.76
C LEU A 48 -9.94 0.69 2.63
N LYS A 49 -10.66 1.55 3.37
CA LYS A 49 -10.41 3.01 3.41
C LYS A 49 -9.00 3.33 3.90
N ASP A 50 -8.55 2.62 4.93
CA ASP A 50 -7.20 2.76 5.48
C ASP A 50 -6.12 2.34 4.48
N ALA A 51 -6.32 1.24 3.75
CA ALA A 51 -5.41 0.79 2.70
C ALA A 51 -5.34 1.81 1.55
N VAL A 52 -6.48 2.36 1.14
CA VAL A 52 -6.55 3.43 0.13
C VAL A 52 -5.78 4.67 0.58
N SER A 53 -6.01 5.13 1.83
CA SER A 53 -5.30 6.27 2.41
C SER A 53 -3.79 6.05 2.49
N ALA A 54 -3.37 4.85 2.91
CA ALA A 54 -1.96 4.47 2.98
C ALA A 54 -1.29 4.48 1.59
N LEU A 55 -1.98 4.00 0.55
CA LEU A 55 -1.47 4.03 -0.82
C LEU A 55 -1.30 5.46 -1.33
N ASP A 56 -2.25 6.35 -1.07
CA ASP A 56 -2.19 7.75 -1.50
C ASP A 56 -1.11 8.54 -0.76
N ARG A 57 -0.93 8.28 0.55
CA ARG A 57 0.20 8.82 1.33
C ARG A 57 1.56 8.34 0.82
N ALA A 58 1.65 7.13 0.27
CA ALA A 58 2.90 6.64 -0.32
C ALA A 58 3.20 7.29 -1.69
N VAL A 59 2.16 7.69 -2.43
CA VAL A 59 2.31 8.48 -3.66
C VAL A 59 2.77 9.90 -3.33
N SER A 60 2.16 10.57 -2.35
CA SER A 60 2.54 11.94 -1.96
C SER A 60 3.98 12.02 -1.45
N LYS A 61 4.46 10.99 -0.74
CA LYS A 61 5.87 10.87 -0.33
C LYS A 61 6.84 10.47 -1.46
N GLY A 62 6.34 10.25 -2.68
CA GLY A 62 7.16 9.85 -3.83
C GLY A 62 7.75 8.45 -3.74
N VAL A 63 7.22 7.58 -2.87
CA VAL A 63 7.73 6.21 -2.66
C VAL A 63 7.15 5.24 -3.69
N MET A 64 5.92 5.52 -4.17
CA MET A 64 5.21 4.72 -5.17
C MET A 64 4.71 5.62 -6.31
N HIS A 65 4.79 5.12 -7.54
CA HIS A 65 4.23 5.82 -8.69
C HIS A 65 2.69 5.81 -8.65
N ARG A 66 2.06 6.92 -9.08
CA ARG A 66 0.60 7.09 -9.12
C ARG A 66 -0.14 5.93 -9.78
N ASN A 67 0.37 5.42 -10.90
CA ASN A 67 -0.26 4.30 -11.62
C ASN A 67 -0.18 2.98 -10.83
N THR A 68 0.88 2.78 -10.06
CA THR A 68 0.99 1.58 -9.23
C THR A 68 0.00 1.63 -8.07
N ALA A 69 -0.17 2.79 -7.45
CA ALA A 69 -1.21 2.98 -6.44
C ALA A 69 -2.62 2.82 -7.02
N ALA A 70 -2.91 3.43 -8.17
CA ALA A 70 -4.20 3.31 -8.86
C ALA A 70 -4.54 1.84 -9.22
N ARG A 71 -3.57 1.08 -9.76
CA ARG A 71 -3.75 -0.35 -10.05
C ARG A 71 -4.08 -1.16 -8.80
N LYS A 72 -3.39 -0.89 -7.68
CA LYS A 72 -3.64 -1.58 -6.41
C LYS A 72 -5.04 -1.25 -5.86
N LYS A 73 -5.42 0.03 -5.86
CA LYS A 73 -6.76 0.47 -5.48
C LYS A 73 -7.83 -0.25 -6.29
N SER A 74 -7.72 -0.22 -7.62
CA SER A 74 -8.69 -0.89 -8.51
C SER A 74 -8.79 -2.41 -8.28
N ARG A 75 -7.66 -3.09 -8.02
CA ARG A 75 -7.67 -4.54 -7.76
C ARG A 75 -8.35 -4.87 -6.44
N LEU A 76 -8.03 -4.14 -5.36
CA LEU A 76 -8.64 -4.36 -4.05
C LEU A 76 -10.14 -4.10 -4.08
N THR A 77 -10.58 -2.99 -4.69
CA THR A 77 -12.01 -2.67 -4.78
C THR A 77 -12.76 -3.70 -5.61
N LYS A 78 -12.18 -4.20 -6.71
CA LYS A 78 -12.79 -5.27 -7.51
C LYS A 78 -12.95 -6.57 -6.72
N GLN A 79 -11.93 -6.97 -5.96
CA GLN A 79 -12.00 -8.17 -5.12
C GLN A 79 -13.05 -8.02 -4.01
N TYR A 80 -13.05 -6.88 -3.31
CA TYR A 80 -14.03 -6.58 -2.28
C TYR A 80 -15.48 -6.55 -2.81
N ASN A 81 -15.69 -5.97 -3.99
CA ASN A 81 -17.02 -5.95 -4.62
C ASN A 81 -17.46 -7.34 -5.09
N LYS A 82 -16.52 -8.23 -5.46
CA LYS A 82 -16.84 -9.61 -5.87
C LYS A 82 -17.42 -10.44 -4.72
N LEU A 83 -17.06 -10.15 -3.45
CA LEU A 83 -17.72 -10.75 -2.29
C LEU A 83 -19.21 -10.37 -2.16
N SER A 84 -19.67 -9.36 -2.89
CA SER A 84 -21.05 -8.88 -2.82
C SER A 84 -22.03 -9.60 -3.74
N SER A 85 -21.53 -10.44 -4.65
CA SER A 85 -22.30 -11.07 -5.72
C SER A 85 -22.51 -12.55 -5.46
#